data_AF-A0A4U1C843-F1
#
_entry.id   AF-A0A4U1C843-F1
#
_cell.length_a   1.000
_cell.length_b   1.000
_cell.length_c   1.000
_cell.angle_alpha   90.00
_cell.angle_beta   90.00
_cell.angle_gamma   90.00
#
_symmetry.space_group_name_H-M   'P 1'
#
loop_
_entity.id
_entity.type
_entity.pdbx_description
1 polymer ?
#
loop_
_entity_poly.entity_id
_entity_poly.type
_entity_poly.pdbx_seq_one_letter_code
_entity_poly.pdbx_strand_id
1 'polypeptide(L)'
;MKNTYSLLILFVITILFSACGPTISGTGEQSFKTSKAKMEEKLDKTEKEDLEKALRVIMLKAMKEKWNSPEKNEGKTFDKMVMEMIDGKTYSAIISYAEDFLKADRDEKIKNAETEIDSLQKEKIKTEAIIKKIAAFKLTKISISEDESFDEKQPYLDLVFTNTSAYNLTGEYMFNIEIFSKKTGQRIAAQGQGGTWNDDYVLKPNETFEDHQPLLSEAVAHTNLWKTAEYPIIDFSPYDLVIKAYATKITTKKEGTIERPKANAAYFDTEIKKLNEEIAALKEQKGTLNELELTNK
;
A
#
# COMPACT_ATOMS: atom_id res chain seq x y z
N MET A 1 -14.26 -81.57 0.68
CA MET A 1 -13.31 -80.44 0.72
C MET A 1 -14.04 -79.26 1.34
N LYS A 2 -13.81 -79.01 2.64
CA LYS A 2 -14.59 -78.07 3.46
C LYS A 2 -13.91 -76.71 3.48
N ASN A 3 -14.59 -75.69 2.92
CA ASN A 3 -14.73 -74.29 3.36
C ASN A 3 -13.64 -73.61 4.24
N THR A 4 -12.35 -73.86 4.04
CA THR A 4 -11.28 -73.18 4.79
C THR A 4 -10.94 -71.79 4.23
N TYR A 5 -11.35 -71.46 3.00
CA TYR A 5 -11.09 -70.14 2.40
C TYR A 5 -12.07 -69.04 2.83
N SER A 6 -13.29 -69.40 3.27
CA SER A 6 -14.32 -68.42 3.67
C SER A 6 -14.07 -67.80 5.05
N LEU A 7 -13.43 -68.54 5.96
CA LEU A 7 -13.07 -68.05 7.30
C LEU A 7 -11.82 -67.15 7.29
N LEU A 8 -10.92 -67.33 6.31
CA LEU A 8 -9.69 -66.53 6.21
C LEU A 8 -9.95 -65.14 5.58
N ILE A 9 -10.91 -65.04 4.67
CA ILE A 9 -11.35 -63.75 4.08
C ILE A 9 -12.14 -62.91 5.09
N LEU A 10 -12.90 -63.54 5.99
CA LEU A 10 -13.67 -62.83 7.03
C LEU A 10 -12.76 -62.22 8.13
N PHE A 11 -11.59 -62.82 8.39
CA PHE A 11 -10.64 -62.32 9.39
C PHE A 11 -9.74 -61.18 8.87
N VAL A 12 -9.54 -61.07 7.55
CA VAL A 12 -8.78 -59.97 6.94
C VAL A 12 -9.64 -58.70 6.80
N ILE A 13 -10.96 -58.82 6.65
CA ILE A 13 -11.89 -57.67 6.57
C ILE A 13 -12.08 -56.99 7.93
N THR A 14 -12.02 -57.70 9.06
CA THR A 14 -12.18 -57.10 10.41
C THR A 14 -10.93 -56.33 10.88
N ILE A 15 -9.74 -56.65 10.38
CA ILE A 15 -8.50 -55.90 10.69
C ILE A 15 -8.44 -54.57 9.91
N LEU A 16 -9.15 -54.45 8.79
CA LEU A 16 -9.23 -53.20 8.01
C LEU A 16 -10.17 -52.14 8.64
N PHE A 17 -11.04 -52.50 9.59
CA PHE A 17 -11.94 -51.55 10.26
C PHE A 17 -11.48 -51.10 11.66
N SER A 18 -10.39 -51.66 12.19
CA SER A 18 -9.87 -51.31 13.53
C SER A 18 -8.85 -50.16 13.52
N ALA A 19 -8.55 -49.59 12.35
CA ALA A 19 -7.63 -48.46 12.20
C ALA A 19 -8.30 -47.08 12.17
N CYS A 20 -9.63 -46.99 12.35
CA CYS A 20 -10.31 -45.70 12.49
C CYS A 20 -10.17 -45.16 13.92
N GLY A 21 -9.29 -44.17 14.10
CA GLY A 21 -9.26 -43.36 15.31
C GLY A 21 -10.60 -42.66 15.58
N PRO A 22 -10.83 -42.13 16.80
CA PRO A 22 -12.05 -41.39 17.11
C PRO A 22 -12.22 -40.20 16.16
N THR A 23 -13.47 -39.90 15.79
CA THR A 23 -13.83 -38.77 14.94
C THR A 23 -14.58 -37.71 15.74
N ILE A 24 -14.50 -36.45 15.31
CA ILE A 24 -15.32 -35.36 15.85
C ILE A 24 -16.74 -35.47 15.29
N SER A 25 -17.75 -35.22 16.13
CA SER A 25 -19.13 -35.01 15.68
C SER A 25 -19.51 -33.54 15.79
N GLY A 26 -19.74 -32.89 14.66
CA GLY A 26 -20.22 -31.52 14.53
C GLY A 26 -21.75 -31.38 14.49
N THR A 27 -22.49 -32.46 14.73
CA THR A 27 -23.96 -32.49 14.68
C THR A 27 -24.65 -31.62 15.74
N GLY A 28 -23.90 -31.20 16.77
CA GLY A 28 -24.36 -30.29 17.82
C GLY A 28 -23.29 -30.11 18.89
N GLU A 29 -23.42 -29.08 19.71
CA GLU A 29 -22.39 -28.68 20.69
C GLU A 29 -22.06 -29.80 21.69
N GLN A 30 -23.07 -30.52 22.18
CA GLN A 30 -22.86 -31.62 23.13
C GLN A 30 -22.17 -32.81 22.47
N SER A 31 -22.52 -33.13 21.22
CA SER A 31 -21.87 -34.17 20.41
C SER A 31 -20.41 -33.81 20.15
N PHE A 32 -20.14 -32.53 19.84
CA PHE A 32 -18.80 -32.00 19.64
C PHE A 32 -17.95 -32.14 20.90
N LYS A 33 -18.43 -31.64 22.04
CA LYS A 33 -17.72 -31.75 23.33
C LYS A 33 -17.40 -33.20 23.70
N THR A 34 -18.38 -34.09 23.54
CA THR A 34 -18.22 -35.51 23.90
C THR A 34 -17.24 -36.23 22.97
N SER A 35 -17.33 -35.98 21.67
CA SER A 35 -16.43 -36.60 20.68
C SER A 35 -15.01 -36.05 20.75
N LYS A 36 -14.85 -34.74 21.01
CA LYS A 36 -13.54 -34.11 21.27
C LYS A 36 -12.86 -34.71 22.49
N ALA A 37 -13.56 -34.85 23.61
CA ALA A 37 -12.99 -35.45 24.82
C ALA A 37 -12.49 -36.89 24.56
N LYS A 38 -13.28 -37.72 23.84
CA LYS A 38 -12.86 -39.08 23.44
C LYS A 38 -11.65 -39.10 22.51
N MET A 39 -11.50 -38.07 21.66
CA MET A 39 -10.31 -37.91 20.82
C MET A 39 -9.10 -37.56 21.69
N GLU A 40 -9.22 -36.54 22.54
CA GLU A 40 -8.16 -36.07 23.44
C GLU A 40 -7.68 -37.16 24.41
N GLU A 41 -8.52 -38.08 24.85
CA GLU A 41 -8.10 -39.24 25.67
C GLU A 41 -7.00 -40.09 25.01
N LYS A 42 -6.91 -40.08 23.68
CA LYS A 42 -5.92 -40.83 22.91
C LYS A 42 -4.72 -40.01 22.44
N LEU A 43 -4.72 -38.71 22.71
CA LEU A 43 -3.68 -37.79 22.28
C LEU A 43 -2.69 -37.50 23.41
N ASP A 44 -1.42 -37.37 23.07
CA ASP A 44 -0.42 -36.83 23.98
C ASP A 44 -0.59 -35.31 24.19
N LYS A 45 0.29 -34.71 25.00
CA LYS A 45 0.21 -33.28 25.31
C LYS A 45 0.41 -32.40 24.06
N THR A 46 1.38 -32.74 23.21
CA THR A 46 1.70 -31.99 22.00
C THR A 46 0.56 -32.11 20.98
N GLU A 47 0.03 -33.32 20.80
CA GLU A 47 -1.11 -33.55 19.91
C GLU A 47 -2.38 -32.83 20.36
N LYS A 48 -2.61 -32.69 21.67
CA LYS A 48 -3.71 -31.86 22.20
C LYS A 48 -3.52 -30.37 21.88
N GLU A 49 -2.31 -29.86 22.04
CA GLU A 49 -1.97 -28.48 21.68
C GLU A 49 -2.15 -28.25 20.17
N ASP A 50 -1.71 -29.18 19.33
CA ASP A 50 -1.88 -29.10 17.88
C ASP A 50 -3.35 -29.20 17.46
N LEU A 51 -4.15 -30.05 18.12
CA LEU A 51 -5.60 -30.09 17.92
C LEU A 51 -6.24 -28.73 18.24
N GLU A 52 -5.84 -28.08 19.34
CA GLU A 52 -6.35 -26.75 19.69
C GLU A 52 -5.95 -25.69 18.67
N LYS A 53 -4.68 -25.67 18.23
CA LYS A 53 -4.22 -24.77 17.17
C LYS A 53 -5.02 -24.98 15.88
N ALA A 54 -5.23 -26.22 15.47
CA ALA A 54 -5.99 -26.56 14.28
C ALA A 54 -7.42 -26.02 14.35
N LEU A 55 -8.11 -26.20 15.49
CA LEU A 55 -9.47 -25.68 15.67
C LEU A 55 -9.52 -24.15 15.62
N ARG A 56 -8.52 -23.45 16.18
CA ARG A 56 -8.42 -21.98 16.08
C ARG A 56 -8.16 -21.53 14.64
N VAL A 57 -7.33 -22.25 13.88
CA VAL A 57 -7.09 -21.99 12.45
C VAL A 57 -8.37 -22.20 11.63
N ILE A 58 -9.13 -23.26 11.92
CA ILE A 58 -10.40 -23.54 11.25
C ILE A 58 -11.45 -22.48 11.59
N MET A 59 -11.43 -21.93 12.81
CA MET A 59 -12.24 -20.77 13.18
C MET A 59 -11.91 -19.56 12.31
N LEU A 60 -10.62 -19.26 12.06
CA LEU A 60 -10.21 -18.19 11.14
C LEU A 60 -10.71 -18.44 9.71
N LYS A 61 -10.67 -19.69 9.24
CA LYS A 61 -11.25 -20.07 7.95
C LYS A 61 -12.75 -19.80 7.89
N ALA A 62 -13.50 -20.18 8.92
CA ALA A 62 -14.95 -19.92 9.00
C ALA A 62 -15.25 -18.41 8.97
N MET A 63 -14.45 -17.60 9.67
CA MET A 63 -14.55 -16.14 9.61
C MET A 63 -14.31 -15.62 8.19
N LYS A 64 -13.24 -16.08 7.53
CA LYS A 64 -12.91 -15.70 6.16
C LYS A 64 -14.02 -16.05 5.17
N GLU A 65 -14.57 -17.26 5.25
CA GLU A 65 -15.67 -17.69 4.37
C GLU A 65 -16.94 -16.87 4.59
N LYS A 66 -17.25 -16.53 5.84
CA LYS A 66 -18.40 -15.67 6.13
C LYS A 66 -18.21 -14.25 5.60
N TRP A 67 -17.00 -13.69 5.70
CA TRP A 67 -16.69 -12.37 5.16
C TRP A 67 -16.74 -12.33 3.63
N ASN A 68 -16.18 -13.35 2.98
CA ASN A 68 -16.11 -13.42 1.52
C ASN A 68 -17.43 -13.86 0.87
N SER A 69 -18.38 -14.40 1.64
CA SER A 69 -19.67 -14.87 1.15
C SER A 69 -20.74 -14.74 2.24
N PRO A 70 -21.14 -13.50 2.59
CA PRO A 70 -22.07 -13.27 3.70
C PRO A 70 -23.45 -13.87 3.45
N GLU A 71 -23.97 -13.79 2.22
CA GLU A 71 -25.29 -14.31 1.83
C GLU A 71 -25.39 -15.84 1.99
N LYS A 72 -24.33 -16.58 1.63
CA LYS A 72 -24.29 -18.04 1.74
C LYS A 72 -24.26 -18.54 3.20
N ASN A 73 -23.84 -17.66 4.11
CA ASN A 73 -23.56 -17.96 5.51
C ASN A 73 -24.43 -17.13 6.47
N GLU A 74 -25.53 -16.60 5.96
CA GLU A 74 -26.50 -15.84 6.73
C GLU A 74 -27.08 -16.71 7.86
N GLY A 75 -27.23 -16.11 9.05
CA GLY A 75 -27.77 -16.81 10.23
C GLY A 75 -26.88 -17.90 10.85
N LYS A 76 -25.75 -18.28 10.22
CA LYS A 76 -24.81 -19.26 10.80
C LYS A 76 -23.87 -18.59 11.81
N THR A 77 -23.71 -19.17 12.99
CA THR A 77 -22.64 -18.78 13.94
C THR A 77 -21.30 -19.37 13.47
N PHE A 78 -20.18 -18.77 13.87
CA PHE A 78 -18.87 -19.33 13.52
C PHE A 78 -18.67 -20.73 14.10
N ASP A 79 -19.12 -20.99 15.33
CA ASP A 79 -19.06 -22.32 15.94
C ASP A 79 -19.80 -23.37 15.11
N LYS A 80 -20.98 -23.02 14.60
CA LYS A 80 -21.75 -23.91 13.70
C LYS A 80 -20.97 -24.22 12.43
N MET A 81 -20.34 -23.20 11.82
CA MET A 81 -19.53 -23.37 10.63
C MET A 81 -18.30 -24.25 10.88
N VAL A 82 -17.58 -24.03 12.00
CA VAL A 82 -16.45 -24.87 12.40
C VAL A 82 -16.88 -26.32 12.60
N MET A 83 -17.98 -26.55 13.34
CA MET A 83 -18.51 -27.90 13.56
C MET A 83 -18.88 -28.59 12.24
N GLU A 84 -19.54 -27.88 11.31
CA GLU A 84 -19.85 -28.40 9.96
C GLU A 84 -18.57 -28.74 9.18
N MET A 85 -17.50 -27.94 9.28
CA MET A 85 -16.24 -28.17 8.58
C MET A 85 -15.49 -29.42 9.04
N ILE A 86 -15.66 -29.85 10.29
CA ILE A 86 -14.87 -30.94 10.91
C ILE A 86 -15.69 -32.18 11.29
N ASP A 87 -17.00 -32.20 11.04
CA ASP A 87 -17.84 -33.36 11.31
C ASP A 87 -17.31 -34.62 10.60
N GLY A 88 -17.21 -35.72 11.35
CA GLY A 88 -16.68 -36.99 10.88
C GLY A 88 -15.16 -37.04 10.69
N LYS A 89 -14.40 -35.95 10.91
CA LYS A 89 -12.95 -35.95 10.73
C LYS A 89 -12.22 -36.60 11.91
N THR A 90 -11.18 -37.37 11.61
CA THR A 90 -10.19 -37.86 12.57
C THR A 90 -9.22 -36.74 12.97
N TYR A 91 -8.44 -36.95 14.02
CA TYR A 91 -7.37 -36.03 14.43
C TYR A 91 -6.47 -35.62 13.26
N SER A 92 -5.86 -36.60 12.56
CA SER A 92 -4.97 -36.32 11.42
C SER A 92 -5.66 -35.54 10.30
N ALA A 93 -6.93 -35.83 10.02
CA ALA A 93 -7.70 -35.11 9.01
C ALA A 93 -8.01 -33.66 9.42
N ILE A 94 -8.17 -33.38 10.72
CA ILE A 94 -8.34 -32.01 11.24
C ILE A 94 -7.03 -31.23 11.11
N ILE A 95 -5.90 -31.84 11.48
CA ILE A 95 -4.58 -31.22 11.35
C ILE A 95 -4.29 -30.87 9.89
N SER A 96 -4.40 -31.84 8.97
CA SER A 96 -4.16 -31.59 7.55
C SER A 96 -5.10 -30.52 6.98
N TYR A 97 -6.37 -30.53 7.37
CA TYR A 97 -7.33 -29.52 6.92
C TYR A 97 -6.96 -28.10 7.36
N ALA A 98 -6.46 -27.94 8.59
CA ALA A 98 -5.99 -26.66 9.08
C ALA A 98 -4.71 -26.19 8.36
N GLU A 99 -3.73 -27.08 8.17
CA GLU A 99 -2.48 -26.75 7.47
C GLU A 99 -2.69 -26.46 5.98
N ASP A 100 -3.60 -27.17 5.32
CA ASP A 100 -3.98 -26.89 3.93
C ASP A 100 -4.58 -25.48 3.81
N PHE A 101 -5.37 -25.06 4.80
CA PHE A 101 -5.87 -23.69 4.85
C PHE A 101 -4.75 -22.67 5.08
N LEU A 102 -3.79 -22.92 5.99
CA LEU A 102 -2.66 -22.01 6.21
C LEU A 102 -1.84 -21.81 4.94
N LYS A 103 -1.55 -22.89 4.21
CA LYS A 103 -0.83 -22.83 2.93
C LYS A 103 -1.64 -22.06 1.89
N ALA A 104 -2.91 -22.38 1.73
CA ALA A 104 -3.78 -21.70 0.77
C ALA A 104 -3.93 -20.20 1.08
N ASP A 105 -4.08 -19.83 2.36
CA ASP A 105 -4.20 -18.43 2.79
C ASP A 105 -2.90 -17.66 2.57
N ARG A 106 -1.74 -18.26 2.87
CA ARG A 106 -0.42 -17.69 2.55
C ARG A 106 -0.28 -17.47 1.04
N ASP A 107 -0.59 -18.48 0.23
CA ASP A 107 -0.43 -18.41 -1.23
C ASP A 107 -1.39 -17.37 -1.84
N GLU A 108 -2.61 -17.25 -1.31
CA GLU A 108 -3.56 -16.20 -1.70
C GLU A 108 -3.05 -14.80 -1.33
N LYS A 109 -2.49 -14.61 -0.13
CA LYS A 109 -1.88 -13.35 0.30
C LYS A 109 -0.72 -12.95 -0.60
N ILE A 110 0.18 -13.89 -0.92
CA ILE A 110 1.28 -13.66 -1.85
C ILE A 110 0.74 -13.21 -3.22
N LYS A 111 -0.23 -13.94 -3.78
CA LYS A 111 -0.84 -13.60 -5.08
C LYS A 111 -1.49 -12.21 -5.09
N ASN A 112 -2.19 -11.84 -4.02
CA ASN A 112 -2.81 -10.53 -3.88
C ASN A 112 -1.75 -9.43 -3.80
N ALA A 113 -0.68 -9.63 -3.04
CA ALA A 113 0.44 -8.70 -2.95
C ALA A 113 1.18 -8.54 -4.30
N GLU A 114 1.39 -9.63 -5.05
CA GLU A 114 1.97 -9.61 -6.40
C GLU A 114 1.08 -8.83 -7.38
N THR A 115 -0.24 -9.04 -7.32
CA THR A 115 -1.21 -8.29 -8.13
C THR A 115 -1.19 -6.79 -7.82
N GLU A 116 -1.06 -6.44 -6.53
CA GLU A 116 -0.96 -5.05 -6.10
C GLU A 116 0.35 -4.40 -6.56
N ILE A 117 1.48 -5.13 -6.48
CA ILE A 117 2.76 -4.66 -7.03
C ILE A 117 2.63 -4.33 -8.52
N ASP A 118 2.00 -5.21 -9.31
CA ASP A 118 1.77 -4.97 -10.74
C ASP A 118 0.89 -3.73 -10.98
N SER A 119 -0.10 -3.49 -10.12
CA SER A 119 -0.94 -2.30 -10.16
C SER A 119 -0.12 -1.03 -9.87
N LEU A 120 0.63 -1.04 -8.76
CA LEU A 120 1.49 0.08 -8.33
C LEU A 120 2.57 0.40 -9.37
N GLN A 121 3.15 -0.59 -10.04
CA GLN A 121 4.11 -0.37 -11.12
C GLN A 121 3.47 0.35 -12.32
N LYS A 122 2.24 -0.04 -12.71
CA LYS A 122 1.50 0.64 -13.78
C LYS A 122 1.14 2.07 -13.38
N GLU A 123 0.74 2.29 -12.15
CA GLU A 123 0.44 3.63 -11.62
C GLU A 123 1.67 4.52 -11.50
N LYS A 124 2.83 3.95 -11.12
CA LYS A 124 4.12 4.62 -11.12
C LYS A 124 4.45 5.15 -12.50
N ILE A 125 4.39 4.31 -13.54
CA ILE A 125 4.69 4.71 -14.92
C ILE A 125 3.74 5.83 -15.39
N LYS A 126 2.44 5.73 -15.09
CA LYS A 126 1.46 6.78 -15.42
C LYS A 126 1.79 8.09 -14.71
N THR A 127 2.08 8.01 -13.41
CA THR A 127 2.43 9.16 -12.57
C THR A 127 3.69 9.85 -13.08
N GLU A 128 4.75 9.09 -13.37
CA GLU A 128 6.00 9.61 -13.92
C GLU A 128 5.79 10.26 -15.28
N ALA A 129 4.95 9.69 -16.14
CA ALA A 129 4.60 10.30 -17.42
C ALA A 129 3.89 11.64 -17.23
N ILE A 130 2.95 11.74 -16.28
CA ILE A 130 2.26 13.00 -15.95
C ILE A 130 3.26 14.02 -15.38
N ILE A 131 4.09 13.64 -14.42
CA ILE A 131 5.11 14.52 -13.84
C ILE A 131 6.05 15.04 -14.92
N LYS A 132 6.48 14.19 -15.86
CA LYS A 132 7.33 14.57 -16.98
C LYS A 132 6.64 15.57 -17.92
N LYS A 133 5.36 15.38 -18.20
CA LYS A 133 4.57 16.33 -19.01
C LYS A 133 4.48 17.70 -18.34
N ILE A 134 4.13 17.74 -17.06
CA ILE A 134 4.01 19.00 -16.31
C ILE A 134 5.36 19.70 -16.17
N ALA A 135 6.45 18.93 -15.96
CA ALA A 135 7.80 19.46 -15.87
C ALA A 135 8.29 20.14 -17.17
N ALA A 136 7.57 20.01 -18.28
CA ALA A 136 7.83 20.76 -19.50
C ALA A 136 7.46 22.24 -19.37
N PHE A 137 6.60 22.64 -18.42
CA PHE A 137 6.51 24.03 -17.99
C PHE A 137 7.60 24.26 -16.93
N LYS A 138 8.79 24.54 -17.44
CA LYS A 138 10.05 24.40 -16.71
C LYS A 138 10.52 25.77 -16.22
N LEU A 139 10.84 25.87 -14.94
CA LEU A 139 11.58 27.02 -14.42
C LEU A 139 12.98 27.07 -15.04
N THR A 140 13.32 28.18 -15.70
CA THR A 140 14.61 28.38 -16.38
C THR A 140 15.44 29.49 -15.78
N LYS A 141 14.83 30.47 -15.11
CA LYS A 141 15.54 31.50 -14.35
C LYS A 141 14.85 31.78 -13.02
N ILE A 142 15.66 32.07 -12.01
CA ILE A 142 15.24 32.61 -10.72
C ILE A 142 16.15 33.80 -10.44
N SER A 143 15.57 34.92 -10.01
CA SER A 143 16.31 36.01 -9.38
C SER A 143 15.51 36.59 -8.21
N ILE A 144 16.19 37.38 -7.39
CA ILE A 144 15.52 38.30 -6.48
C ILE A 144 15.88 39.72 -6.89
N SER A 145 14.89 40.53 -7.19
CA SER A 145 15.00 41.95 -7.51
C SER A 145 14.61 42.80 -6.30
N GLU A 146 14.87 44.11 -6.36
CA GLU A 146 14.29 45.09 -5.44
C GLU A 146 13.25 45.87 -6.21
N ASP A 147 12.03 45.94 -5.68
CA ASP A 147 10.97 46.77 -6.22
C ASP A 147 10.28 47.54 -5.08
N GLU A 148 9.54 48.58 -5.45
CA GLU A 148 8.84 49.47 -4.54
C GLU A 148 7.36 49.11 -4.45
N SER A 149 6.88 48.89 -3.23
CA SER A 149 5.45 48.71 -2.98
C SER A 149 5.06 49.46 -1.72
N PHE A 150 4.01 50.27 -1.82
CA PHE A 150 3.57 51.18 -0.76
C PHE A 150 4.70 52.07 -0.21
N ASP A 151 5.51 52.64 -1.11
CA ASP A 151 6.66 53.51 -0.79
C ASP A 151 7.79 52.82 0.01
N GLU A 152 7.75 51.48 0.13
CA GLU A 152 8.79 50.67 0.76
C GLU A 152 9.49 49.77 -0.27
N LYS A 153 10.82 49.91 -0.34
CA LYS A 153 11.68 49.00 -1.10
C LYS A 153 11.73 47.64 -0.42
N GLN A 154 11.40 46.58 -1.17
CA GLN A 154 11.41 45.23 -0.65
C GLN A 154 11.86 44.22 -1.72
N PRO A 155 12.36 43.03 -1.30
CA PRO A 155 12.79 42.02 -2.25
C PRO A 155 11.58 41.37 -2.95
N TYR A 156 11.71 41.19 -4.26
CA TYR A 156 10.75 40.49 -5.10
C TYR A 156 11.37 39.23 -5.69
N LEU A 157 10.61 38.14 -5.74
CA LEU A 157 11.00 36.91 -6.40
C LEU A 157 10.59 36.96 -7.87
N ASP A 158 11.58 36.88 -8.76
CA ASP A 158 11.35 36.78 -10.20
C ASP A 158 11.57 35.34 -10.66
N LEU A 159 10.57 34.77 -11.31
CA LEU A 159 10.59 33.42 -11.86
C LEU A 159 10.31 33.49 -13.36
N VAL A 160 11.17 32.84 -14.15
CA VAL A 160 10.92 32.66 -15.59
C VAL A 160 10.68 31.19 -15.85
N PHE A 161 9.47 30.87 -16.28
CA PHE A 161 9.11 29.55 -16.77
C PHE A 161 9.14 29.52 -18.30
N THR A 162 9.64 28.44 -18.87
CA THR A 162 9.64 28.21 -20.32
C THR A 162 8.77 27.01 -20.63
N ASN A 163 7.91 27.12 -21.64
CA ASN A 163 7.22 25.96 -22.18
C ASN A 163 8.17 25.16 -23.07
N THR A 164 8.82 24.15 -22.52
CA THR A 164 9.71 23.24 -23.27
C THR A 164 8.97 22.07 -23.90
N SER A 165 7.64 22.08 -23.91
CA SER A 165 6.84 21.03 -24.54
C SER A 165 6.68 21.29 -26.04
N ALA A 166 6.25 20.28 -26.79
CA ALA A 166 5.89 20.43 -28.20
C ALA A 166 4.49 21.04 -28.41
N TYR A 167 3.77 21.36 -27.33
CA TYR A 167 2.38 21.78 -27.38
C TYR A 167 2.22 23.18 -26.79
N ASN A 168 1.20 23.88 -27.29
CA ASN A 168 0.75 25.13 -26.72
C ASN A 168 0.13 24.88 -25.33
N LEU A 169 0.49 25.70 -24.34
CA LEU A 169 -0.20 25.77 -23.06
C LEU A 169 -1.24 26.89 -23.11
N THR A 170 -2.42 26.63 -22.54
CA THR A 170 -3.61 27.49 -22.61
C THR A 170 -4.41 27.34 -21.32
N GLY A 171 -5.20 28.32 -20.90
CA GLY A 171 -6.09 28.15 -19.74
C GLY A 171 -5.36 28.08 -18.39
N GLU A 172 -5.77 27.15 -17.52
CA GLU A 172 -5.28 27.08 -16.14
C GLU A 172 -3.81 26.63 -16.04
N TYR A 173 -3.06 27.31 -15.17
CA TYR A 173 -1.71 26.93 -14.75
C TYR A 173 -1.56 27.12 -13.23
N MET A 174 -0.70 26.30 -12.64
CA MET A 174 -0.24 26.49 -11.26
C MET A 174 1.20 26.01 -11.12
N PHE A 175 1.94 26.65 -10.22
CA PHE A 175 3.24 26.22 -9.75
C PHE A 175 3.35 26.40 -8.24
N ASN A 176 4.22 25.61 -7.62
CA ASN A 176 4.59 25.79 -6.23
C ASN A 176 5.98 26.41 -6.15
N ILE A 177 6.17 27.22 -5.11
CA ILE A 177 7.44 27.79 -4.68
C ILE A 177 7.73 27.23 -3.30
N GLU A 178 8.95 26.76 -3.10
CA GLU A 178 9.46 26.27 -1.83
C GLU A 178 10.84 26.87 -1.58
N ILE A 179 11.03 27.42 -0.38
CA ILE A 179 12.29 28.02 0.06
C ILE A 179 12.79 27.24 1.27
N PHE A 180 14.06 26.82 1.22
CA PHE A 180 14.72 26.04 2.26
C PHE A 180 15.97 26.74 2.77
N SER A 181 16.29 26.51 4.05
CA SER A 181 17.61 26.85 4.59
C SER A 181 18.61 25.85 4.04
N LYS A 182 19.67 26.34 3.41
CA LYS A 182 20.77 25.52 2.89
C LYS A 182 21.56 24.83 4.02
N LYS A 183 21.68 25.48 5.18
CA LYS A 183 22.40 25.00 6.36
C LYS A 183 21.68 23.85 7.05
N THR A 184 20.36 23.95 7.22
CA THR A 184 19.58 22.99 8.00
C THR A 184 18.80 22.00 7.15
N GLY A 185 18.57 22.33 5.87
CA GLY A 185 17.67 21.59 4.99
C GLY A 185 16.18 21.78 5.32
N GLN A 186 15.84 22.57 6.35
CA GLN A 186 14.46 22.81 6.74
C GLN A 186 13.78 23.79 5.78
N ARG A 187 12.49 23.57 5.55
CA ARG A 187 11.65 24.45 4.74
C ARG A 187 11.34 25.73 5.53
N ILE A 188 11.70 26.87 4.96
CA ILE A 188 11.46 28.22 5.50
C ILE A 188 10.05 28.66 5.11
N ALA A 189 9.72 28.55 3.82
CA ALA A 189 8.46 29.05 3.27
C ALA A 189 7.98 28.16 2.12
N ALA A 190 6.67 28.13 1.88
CA ALA A 190 6.09 27.52 0.69
C ALA A 190 4.78 28.20 0.31
N GLN A 191 4.56 28.34 -0.99
CA GLN A 191 3.33 28.92 -1.54
C GLN A 191 2.98 28.23 -2.86
N GLY A 192 1.68 28.03 -3.09
CA GLY A 192 1.16 27.70 -4.41
C GLY A 192 0.63 28.95 -5.09
N GLN A 193 0.93 29.11 -6.36
CA GLN A 193 0.46 30.23 -7.17
C GLN A 193 -0.04 29.71 -8.51
N GLY A 194 -0.98 30.42 -9.09
CA GLY A 194 -1.49 30.09 -10.40
C GLY A 194 -2.58 31.04 -10.84
N GLY A 195 -3.14 30.74 -12.00
CA GLY A 195 -4.22 31.50 -12.58
C GLY A 195 -4.70 30.84 -13.86
N THR A 196 -5.48 31.61 -14.61
CA THR A 196 -6.00 31.20 -15.91
C THR A 196 -5.53 32.24 -16.92
N TRP A 197 -4.80 31.80 -17.94
CA TRP A 197 -4.55 32.65 -19.09
C TRP A 197 -5.87 32.93 -19.81
N ASN A 198 -6.12 34.17 -20.24
CA ASN A 198 -7.29 34.53 -21.03
C ASN A 198 -7.41 33.63 -22.26
N ASP A 199 -8.64 33.42 -22.76
CA ASP A 199 -8.92 32.46 -23.85
C ASP A 199 -8.07 32.66 -25.12
N ASP A 200 -7.67 33.91 -25.39
CA ASP A 200 -6.84 34.29 -26.54
C ASP A 200 -5.33 34.15 -26.30
N TYR A 201 -4.90 33.99 -25.04
CA TYR A 201 -3.49 33.84 -24.69
C TYR A 201 -3.07 32.37 -24.79
N VAL A 202 -1.94 32.17 -25.45
CA VAL A 202 -1.36 30.85 -25.68
C VAL A 202 0.14 30.95 -25.47
N LEU A 203 0.68 30.16 -24.53
CA LEU A 203 2.12 30.04 -24.34
C LEU A 203 2.65 28.96 -25.29
N LYS A 204 3.29 29.38 -26.39
CA LYS A 204 3.79 28.46 -27.43
C LYS A 204 5.07 27.74 -26.98
N PRO A 205 5.47 26.66 -27.69
CA PRO A 205 6.76 26.04 -27.48
C PRO A 205 7.92 27.04 -27.49
N ASN A 206 8.78 26.93 -26.48
CA ASN A 206 9.93 27.78 -26.16
C ASN A 206 9.61 29.23 -25.77
N GLU A 207 8.34 29.63 -25.69
CA GLU A 207 7.97 30.93 -25.12
C GLU A 207 8.09 30.89 -23.58
N THR A 208 8.31 32.07 -23.00
CA THR A 208 8.48 32.27 -21.57
C THR A 208 7.24 32.91 -20.93
N PHE A 209 6.98 32.50 -19.70
CA PHE A 209 6.04 33.14 -18.78
C PHE A 209 6.84 33.65 -17.60
N GLU A 210 6.69 34.94 -17.31
CA GLU A 210 7.39 35.61 -16.21
C GLU A 210 6.41 35.83 -15.07
N ASP A 211 6.85 35.48 -13.87
CA ASP A 211 6.15 35.74 -12.63
C ASP A 211 7.04 36.62 -11.75
N HIS A 212 6.44 37.69 -11.22
CA HIS A 212 7.12 38.68 -10.39
C HIS A 212 6.22 38.99 -9.20
N GLN A 213 6.70 38.69 -8.01
CA GLN A 213 5.91 38.80 -6.78
C GLN A 213 6.77 39.18 -5.58
N PRO A 214 6.19 39.76 -4.52
CA PRO A 214 6.92 39.99 -3.28
C PRO A 214 7.51 38.68 -2.76
N LEU A 215 8.75 38.72 -2.26
CA LEU A 215 9.35 37.55 -1.64
C LEU A 215 8.50 37.12 -0.42
N LEU A 216 8.35 35.80 -0.23
CA LEU A 216 7.62 35.22 0.88
C LEU A 216 8.11 35.79 2.23
N SER A 217 7.17 36.24 3.07
CA SER A 217 7.47 36.97 4.31
C SER A 217 8.33 36.17 5.28
N GLU A 218 8.16 34.85 5.35
CA GLU A 218 9.01 33.98 6.17
C GLU A 218 10.45 33.91 5.64
N ALA A 219 10.65 33.99 4.31
CA ALA A 219 11.98 34.08 3.72
C ALA A 219 12.61 35.47 3.94
N VAL A 220 11.80 36.54 3.91
CA VAL A 220 12.25 37.88 4.30
C VAL A 220 12.74 37.89 5.75
N ALA A 221 11.99 37.28 6.67
CA ALA A 221 12.33 37.24 8.09
C ALA A 221 13.51 36.30 8.43
N HIS A 222 13.79 35.29 7.61
CA HIS A 222 14.84 34.28 7.88
C HIS A 222 16.26 34.85 7.90
N THR A 223 16.51 35.98 7.23
CA THR A 223 17.86 36.53 7.08
C THR A 223 17.87 38.05 7.01
N ASN A 224 18.94 38.68 7.51
CA ASN A 224 19.16 40.12 7.36
C ASN A 224 19.76 40.50 5.98
N LEU A 225 19.94 39.52 5.07
CA LEU A 225 20.50 39.70 3.73
C LEU A 225 19.88 40.90 2.99
N TRP A 226 18.56 41.01 3.05
CA TRP A 226 17.78 41.96 2.23
C TRP A 226 18.10 43.42 2.50
N LYS A 227 18.72 43.74 3.66
CA LYS A 227 19.11 45.10 4.04
C LYS A 227 20.41 45.58 3.37
N THR A 228 21.24 44.65 2.90
CA THR A 228 22.59 44.96 2.37
C THR A 228 22.87 44.25 1.06
N ALA A 229 21.90 43.54 0.49
CA ALA A 229 22.06 42.82 -0.76
C ALA A 229 22.22 43.80 -1.93
N GLU A 230 23.10 43.44 -2.87
CA GLU A 230 23.12 44.05 -4.18
C GLU A 230 22.15 43.28 -5.09
N TYR A 231 21.18 43.99 -5.66
CA TYR A 231 20.16 43.43 -6.55
C TYR A 231 20.53 43.64 -8.03
N PRO A 232 20.11 42.74 -8.94
CA PRO A 232 19.39 41.50 -8.67
C PRO A 232 20.31 40.38 -8.15
N ILE A 233 19.82 39.60 -7.19
CA ILE A 233 20.48 38.38 -6.73
C ILE A 233 20.18 37.26 -7.72
N ILE A 234 21.20 36.80 -8.43
CA ILE A 234 21.14 35.66 -9.35
C ILE A 234 21.97 34.47 -8.90
N ASP A 235 22.97 34.70 -8.03
CA ASP A 235 23.76 33.64 -7.39
C ASP A 235 23.36 33.51 -5.91
N PHE A 236 22.72 32.38 -5.60
CA PHE A 236 22.30 32.04 -4.24
C PHE A 236 23.37 31.25 -3.47
N SER A 237 24.49 30.89 -4.11
CA SER A 237 25.57 30.11 -3.51
C SER A 237 26.15 30.72 -2.22
N PRO A 238 26.21 32.05 -2.01
CA PRO A 238 26.71 32.63 -0.76
C PRO A 238 25.68 32.59 0.38
N TYR A 239 24.39 32.42 0.07
CA TYR A 239 23.30 32.67 1.03
C TYR A 239 22.72 31.38 1.61
N ASP A 240 22.12 31.46 2.80
CA ASP A 240 21.42 30.33 3.44
C ASP A 240 20.02 30.12 2.84
N LEU A 241 19.94 30.00 1.51
CA LEU A 241 18.69 29.90 0.78
C LEU A 241 18.82 28.92 -0.38
N VAL A 242 17.83 28.04 -0.52
CA VAL A 242 17.60 27.22 -1.70
C VAL A 242 16.15 27.44 -2.12
N ILE A 243 15.97 28.04 -3.30
CA ILE A 243 14.65 28.32 -3.87
C ILE A 243 14.37 27.26 -4.92
N LYS A 244 13.21 26.63 -4.83
CA LYS A 244 12.70 25.70 -5.82
C LYS A 244 11.33 26.19 -6.27
N ALA A 245 11.10 26.21 -7.57
CA ALA A 245 9.75 26.35 -8.09
C ALA A 245 9.49 25.31 -9.19
N TYR A 246 8.27 24.80 -9.23
CA TYR A 246 7.90 23.75 -10.19
C TYR A 246 6.41 23.79 -10.49
N ALA A 247 6.06 23.52 -11.74
CA ALA A 247 4.67 23.43 -12.16
C ALA A 247 3.95 22.27 -11.45
N THR A 248 2.71 22.55 -11.04
CA THR A 248 1.78 21.61 -10.41
C THR A 248 0.51 21.44 -11.22
N LYS A 249 0.20 22.37 -12.12
CA LYS A 249 -0.92 22.28 -13.07
C LYS A 249 -0.55 22.97 -14.37
N ILE A 250 -0.91 22.35 -15.49
CA ILE A 250 -0.90 22.99 -16.81
C ILE A 250 -2.13 22.55 -17.60
N THR A 251 -2.57 23.36 -18.55
CA THR A 251 -3.68 23.02 -19.44
C THR A 251 -3.25 23.08 -20.89
N THR A 252 -3.68 22.09 -21.67
CA THR A 252 -3.40 22.00 -23.11
C THR A 252 -4.70 21.74 -23.87
N LYS A 253 -4.79 22.22 -25.12
CA LYS A 253 -5.96 21.93 -25.97
C LYS A 253 -6.16 20.44 -26.26
N LYS A 254 -5.08 19.65 -26.26
CA LYS A 254 -5.11 18.23 -26.63
C LYS A 254 -5.51 17.32 -25.48
N GLU A 255 -4.99 17.57 -24.29
CA GLU A 255 -5.13 16.67 -23.13
C GLU A 255 -5.97 17.28 -22.00
N GLY A 256 -6.46 18.52 -22.16
CA GLY A 256 -7.16 19.24 -21.10
C GLY A 256 -6.21 19.65 -19.97
N THR A 257 -6.77 19.79 -18.77
CA THR A 257 -6.03 20.11 -17.55
C THR A 257 -5.28 18.89 -17.03
N ILE A 258 -3.98 19.06 -16.81
CA ILE A 258 -3.07 18.05 -16.28
C ILE A 258 -2.57 18.54 -14.92
N GLU A 259 -2.88 17.78 -13.87
CA GLU A 259 -2.48 18.08 -12.50
C GLU A 259 -1.38 17.14 -12.01
N ARG A 260 -0.47 17.67 -11.20
CA ARG A 260 0.62 16.91 -10.63
C ARG A 260 0.06 15.94 -9.61
N PRO A 261 0.28 14.62 -9.77
CA PRO A 261 -0.17 13.65 -8.80
C PRO A 261 0.45 13.94 -7.42
N LYS A 262 -0.32 13.67 -6.36
CA LYS A 262 0.19 13.77 -4.97
C LYS A 262 1.31 12.77 -4.71
N ALA A 263 1.18 11.57 -5.29
CA ALA A 263 2.21 10.54 -5.25
C ALA A 263 3.36 10.87 -6.22
N ASN A 264 4.55 10.41 -5.88
CA ASN A 264 5.73 10.46 -6.75
C ASN A 264 6.35 9.05 -6.83
N ALA A 265 7.39 8.90 -7.65
CA ALA A 265 8.07 7.61 -7.81
C ALA A 265 8.51 6.98 -6.46
N ALA A 266 9.00 7.78 -5.52
CA ALA A 266 9.47 7.31 -4.22
C ALA A 266 8.35 6.73 -3.34
N TYR A 267 7.12 7.26 -3.45
CA TYR A 267 5.95 6.67 -2.79
C TYR A 267 5.72 5.24 -3.30
N PHE A 268 5.62 5.05 -4.62
CA PHE A 268 5.41 3.73 -5.20
C PHE A 268 6.54 2.75 -4.88
N ASP A 269 7.79 3.22 -4.92
CA ASP A 269 8.96 2.39 -4.56
C ASP A 269 8.92 1.92 -3.11
N THR A 270 8.41 2.77 -2.21
CA THR A 270 8.26 2.42 -0.79
C THR A 270 7.17 1.36 -0.59
N GLU A 271 6.00 1.53 -1.20
CA GLU A 271 4.91 0.56 -1.09
C GLU A 271 5.26 -0.78 -1.75
N ILE A 272 5.88 -0.75 -2.94
CA ILE A 272 6.36 -1.96 -3.63
C ILE A 272 7.41 -2.68 -2.78
N LYS A 273 8.33 -1.94 -2.14
CA LYS A 273 9.34 -2.55 -1.25
C LYS A 273 8.67 -3.26 -0.07
N LYS A 274 7.71 -2.60 0.59
CA LYS A 274 6.97 -3.19 1.72
C LYS A 274 6.25 -4.48 1.33
N LEU A 275 5.58 -4.50 0.18
CA LEU A 275 4.90 -5.71 -0.32
C LEU A 275 5.90 -6.82 -0.67
N ASN A 276 7.06 -6.50 -1.23
CA ASN A 276 8.11 -7.50 -1.48
C ASN A 276 8.68 -8.09 -0.17
N GLU A 277 8.87 -7.26 0.86
CA GLU A 277 9.28 -7.73 2.20
C GLU A 277 8.22 -8.63 2.83
N GLU A 278 6.93 -8.30 2.69
CA GLU A 278 5.82 -9.15 3.13
C GLU A 278 5.79 -10.49 2.38
N ILE A 279 5.93 -10.48 1.06
CA ILE A 279 6.02 -11.70 0.24
C ILE A 279 7.22 -12.56 0.66
N ALA A 280 8.37 -11.96 0.92
CA ALA A 280 9.56 -12.68 1.37
C ALA A 280 9.30 -13.37 2.72
N ALA A 281 8.73 -12.64 3.68
CA ALA A 281 8.38 -13.19 4.99
C ALA A 281 7.34 -14.32 4.88
N LEU A 282 6.33 -14.17 4.01
CA LEU A 282 5.34 -15.23 3.75
C LEU A 282 5.99 -16.46 3.13
N LYS A 283 6.92 -16.31 2.18
CA LYS A 283 7.61 -17.44 1.51
C LYS A 283 8.49 -18.26 2.45
N GLU A 284 8.94 -17.69 3.56
CA GLU A 284 9.68 -18.42 4.61
C GLU A 284 8.77 -19.30 5.47
N GLN A 285 7.46 -19.01 5.52
CA GLN A 285 6.49 -19.79 6.28
C GLN A 285 6.14 -21.08 5.55
N LYS A 286 6.15 -22.20 6.27
CA LYS A 286 5.74 -23.52 5.75
C LYS A 286 4.23 -23.68 5.69
N GLY A 287 3.49 -22.89 6.49
CA GLY A 287 2.04 -23.01 6.61
C GLY A 287 1.65 -24.22 7.46
N THR A 288 2.37 -24.43 8.56
CA THR A 288 2.19 -25.59 9.46
C THR A 288 1.86 -25.15 10.88
N LEU A 289 1.17 -25.99 11.65
CA LEU A 289 0.69 -25.60 12.98
C LEU A 289 1.83 -25.36 14.00
N ASN A 290 2.99 -25.98 13.78
CA ASN A 290 4.18 -25.79 14.61
C ASN A 290 4.78 -24.38 14.53
N GLU A 291 4.41 -23.59 13.52
CA GLU A 291 4.80 -22.18 13.39
C GLU A 291 3.90 -21.25 14.21
N LEU A 292 2.83 -21.78 14.81
CA LEU A 292 1.88 -21.05 15.62
C LEU A 292 2.13 -21.27 17.10
N GLU A 293 2.12 -20.17 17.86
CA GLU A 293 2.11 -20.18 19.32
C GLU A 293 0.68 -19.97 19.85
N LEU A 294 0.27 -20.81 20.80
CA LEU A 294 -0.97 -20.58 21.53
C LEU A 294 -0.72 -19.44 22.53
N THR A 295 -1.10 -18.21 22.16
CA THR A 295 -1.15 -17.12 23.13
C THR A 295 -2.35 -17.34 24.03
N ASN A 296 -2.11 -17.58 25.32
CA ASN A 296 -3.16 -17.57 26.33
C ASN A 296 -3.62 -16.12 26.56
N LYS A 297 -4.90 -15.86 26.33
CA LYS A 297 -5.58 -14.73 26.95
C LYS A 297 -6.35 -15.25 28.14
#